data_AF-A0A800BMD6-F1
#
_entry.id   AF-A0A800BMD6-F1
#
_cell.length_a   1.000
_cell.length_b   1.000
_cell.length_c   1.000
_cell.angle_alpha   90.00
_cell.angle_beta   90.00
_cell.angle_gamma   90.00
#
_symmetry.space_group_name_H-M   'P 1'
#
loop_
_entity.id
_entity.type
_entity.pdbx_description
1 polymer ?
#
loop_
_entity_poly.entity_id
_entity_poly.type
_entity_poly.pdbx_seq_one_letter_code
_entity_poly.pdbx_strand_id
1 'polypeptide(L)'
;SGKALIGMSKFKGSLETRLTYTATGPVTNVAARLADLAKGGDILIGEETKRLINGLWPIYEVGEVRLKGIDRSIKVYSLIKNH
;
A
#
# COMPACT_ATOMS: atom_id res chain seq x y z
N SER A 1 1.77 1.15 6.86
CA SER A 1 0.64 0.99 7.79
C SER A 1 -0.01 2.34 8.10
N GLY A 2 -1.26 2.35 8.56
CA GLY A 2 -1.94 3.54 9.06
C GLY A 2 -3.46 3.38 9.08
N LYS A 3 -4.19 4.47 9.30
CA LYS A 3 -5.65 4.43 9.50
C LYS A 3 -6.40 4.23 8.18
N ALA A 4 -7.37 3.33 8.20
CA ALA A 4 -8.36 3.14 7.14
C ALA A 4 -9.75 3.04 7.78
N LEU A 5 -10.77 3.46 7.05
CA LEU A 5 -12.16 3.22 7.39
C LEU A 5 -12.56 1.85 6.84
N ILE A 6 -13.27 1.08 7.65
CA ILE A 6 -13.77 -0.24 7.25
C ILE A 6 -15.29 -0.18 7.27
N GLY A 7 -15.93 -0.65 6.21
CA GLY A 7 -17.39 -0.65 6.14
C GLY A 7 -17.94 -1.49 5.00
N MET A 8 -19.27 -1.63 4.99
CA MET A 8 -20.00 -2.32 3.94
C MET A 8 -20.31 -1.37 2.78
N SER A 9 -19.83 -1.74 1.59
CA SER A 9 -20.18 -1.08 0.33
C SER A 9 -21.22 -1.91 -0.41
N LYS A 10 -22.38 -1.33 -0.67
CA LYS A 10 -23.49 -1.95 -1.41
C LYS A 10 -23.52 -1.42 -2.83
N PHE A 11 -23.28 -2.29 -3.80
CA PHE A 11 -23.45 -2.00 -5.22
C PHE A 11 -24.73 -2.67 -5.71
N LYS A 12 -25.70 -1.87 -6.16
CA LYS A 12 -26.96 -2.37 -6.70
C LYS A 12 -26.93 -2.22 -8.22
N GLY A 13 -26.81 -3.34 -8.93
CA GLY A 13 -26.96 -3.41 -10.38
C GLY A 13 -28.41 -3.68 -10.78
N SER A 14 -28.68 -3.66 -12.09
CA SER A 14 -30.03 -3.84 -12.67
C SER A 14 -30.62 -5.24 -12.42
N LEU A 15 -29.78 -6.25 -12.20
CA LEU A 15 -30.18 -7.65 -11.98
C LEU A 15 -29.83 -8.19 -10.59
N GLU A 16 -28.82 -7.64 -9.91
CA GLU A 16 -28.39 -8.17 -8.60
C GLU A 16 -27.73 -7.11 -7.70
N THR A 17 -27.76 -7.37 -6.39
CA THR A 17 -27.12 -6.53 -5.37
C THR A 17 -25.90 -7.24 -4.80
N ARG A 18 -24.72 -6.63 -4.92
CA ARG A 18 -23.48 -7.11 -4.31
C ARG A 18 -23.12 -6.30 -3.08
N LEU A 19 -22.85 -6.98 -1.98
CA LEU A 19 -22.31 -6.40 -0.74
C LEU A 19 -20.83 -6.77 -0.63
N THR A 20 -19.95 -5.80 -0.42
CA THR A 20 -18.51 -6.04 -0.17
C THR A 20 -18.10 -5.30 1.09
N TYR A 21 -17.36 -5.97 1.98
CA TYR A 21 -16.73 -5.32 3.13
C TYR A 21 -15.37 -4.77 2.68
N THR A 22 -15.19 -3.46 2.75
CA THR A 22 -14.06 -2.78 2.09
C THR A 22 -13.34 -1.87 3.07
N ALA A 23 -12.01 -1.89 3.00
CA ALA A 23 -11.15 -0.89 3.62
C ALA A 23 -10.95 0.29 2.66
N THR A 24 -11.08 1.52 3.15
CA THR A 24 -10.91 2.72 2.34
C THR A 24 -10.14 3.78 3.10
N GLY A 25 -9.18 4.43 2.44
CA GLY A 25 -8.49 5.59 2.97
C GLY A 25 -7.17 5.89 2.27
N PRO A 26 -6.44 6.92 2.71
CA PRO A 26 -5.16 7.28 2.11
C PRO A 26 -4.15 6.12 2.08
N VAL A 27 -4.16 5.27 3.11
CA VAL A 27 -3.24 4.12 3.21
C VAL A 27 -3.52 3.02 2.20
N THR A 28 -4.78 2.83 1.78
CA THR A 28 -5.12 1.85 0.74
C THR A 28 -4.64 2.33 -0.62
N ASN A 29 -4.70 3.64 -0.88
CA ASN A 29 -4.17 4.25 -2.09
C ASN A 29 -2.64 4.16 -2.14
N VAL A 30 -1.95 4.45 -1.04
CA VAL A 30 -0.49 4.28 -0.93
C VAL A 30 -0.09 2.84 -1.22
N ALA A 31 -0.77 1.86 -0.61
CA ALA A 31 -0.48 0.45 -0.83
C ALA A 31 -0.65 0.04 -2.29
N ALA A 32 -1.74 0.46 -2.94
CA ALA A 32 -1.96 0.20 -4.37
C ALA A 32 -0.85 0.79 -5.25
N ARG A 33 -0.41 2.02 -4.95
CA ARG A 33 0.65 2.69 -5.69
C ARG A 33 2.04 2.09 -5.48
N LEU A 34 2.32 1.54 -4.31
CA LEU A 34 3.53 0.76 -4.06
C LEU A 34 3.52 -0.54 -4.86
N ALA A 35 2.36 -1.20 -4.95
CA ALA A 35 2.21 -2.40 -5.79
C ALA A 35 2.38 -2.09 -7.29
N ASP A 36 1.85 -0.95 -7.77
CA ASP A 36 2.05 -0.49 -9.15
C ASP A 36 3.54 -0.24 -9.48
N LEU A 37 4.34 0.17 -8.48
CA LEU A 37 5.78 0.46 -8.65
C LEU A 37 6.64 -0.81 -8.61
N ALA A 38 6.21 -1.81 -7.85
CA ALA A 38 6.92 -3.06 -7.65
C ALA A 38 7.08 -3.82 -8.97
N LYS A 39 8.27 -4.33 -9.25
CA LYS A 39 8.55 -5.15 -10.44
C LYS A 39 9.00 -6.54 -10.02
N GLY A 40 8.56 -7.57 -10.76
CA GLY A 40 9.18 -8.90 -10.71
C GLY A 40 9.48 -9.47 -9.32
N GLY A 41 8.45 -9.63 -8.47
CA GLY A 41 8.61 -10.25 -7.15
C GLY A 41 8.99 -9.28 -6.03
N ASP A 42 9.22 -8.00 -6.34
CA ASP A 42 9.45 -6.93 -5.36
C ASP A 42 8.41 -6.90 -4.24
N ILE A 43 8.88 -6.67 -3.01
CA ILE A 43 8.03 -6.45 -1.84
C ILE A 43 8.36 -5.07 -1.27
N LEU A 44 7.62 -4.06 -1.74
CA LEU A 44 7.80 -2.66 -1.36
C LEU A 44 6.94 -2.29 -0.15
N ILE A 45 7.54 -1.55 0.78
CA ILE A 45 6.88 -1.08 2.01
C ILE A 45 7.16 0.41 2.24
N GLY A 46 6.25 1.07 2.94
CA GLY A 46 6.43 2.45 3.41
C GLY A 46 7.10 2.53 4.78
N GLU A 47 7.52 3.74 5.17
CA GLU A 47 8.23 4.04 6.42
C GLU A 47 7.56 3.48 7.68
N GLU A 48 6.23 3.63 7.83
CA GLU A 48 5.55 3.11 9.02
C GLU A 48 5.63 1.59 9.11
N THR A 49 5.52 0.88 7.97
CA THR A 49 5.66 -0.57 7.96
C THR A 49 7.10 -0.96 8.28
N LYS A 50 8.10 -0.24 7.75
CA LYS A 50 9.52 -0.41 8.09
C LYS A 50 9.76 -0.26 9.60
N ARG A 51 9.14 0.72 10.24
CA ARG A 51 9.25 0.93 11.71
C ARG A 51 8.68 -0.25 12.48
N LEU A 52 7.52 -0.76 12.07
CA LEU A 52 6.83 -1.87 12.77
C LEU A 52 7.60 -3.19 12.71
N ILE A 53 8.30 -3.46 11.62
CA ILE A 53 9.05 -4.72 11.42
C ILE A 53 10.56 -4.56 11.64
N ASN A 54 10.98 -3.43 12.21
CA ASN A 54 12.39 -3.08 12.36
C ASN A 54 13.14 -4.17 13.16
N GLY A 55 14.20 -4.72 12.57
CA GLY A 55 14.99 -5.79 13.17
C GLY A 55 14.44 -7.21 12.98
N LEU A 56 13.26 -7.38 12.36
CA LEU A 56 12.69 -8.70 12.08
C LEU A 56 13.06 -9.24 10.68
N TRP A 57 13.32 -8.34 9.73
CA TRP A 57 13.62 -8.67 8.34
C TRP A 57 14.76 -7.79 7.81
N PRO A 58 15.54 -8.23 6.81
CA PRO A 58 16.40 -7.35 6.04
C PRO A 58 15.57 -6.30 5.30
N ILE A 59 16.02 -5.05 5.32
CA ILE A 59 15.32 -3.93 4.70
C ILE A 59 16.32 -3.11 3.88
N TYR A 60 15.96 -2.82 2.64
CA TYR A 60 16.77 -2.06 1.69
C TYR A 60 16.07 -0.75 1.37
N GLU A 61 16.77 0.37 1.43
CA GLU A 61 16.20 1.67 1.06
C GLU A 61 16.11 1.77 -0.48
N VAL A 62 14.92 2.12 -0.97
CA VAL A 62 14.68 2.41 -2.40
C VAL A 62 14.77 3.92 -2.65
N GLY A 63 14.38 4.72 -1.66
CA GLY A 63 14.46 6.18 -1.68
C GLY A 63 13.11 6.86 -1.55
N GLU A 64 13.07 8.18 -1.80
CA GLU A 64 11.84 8.96 -1.82
C GLU A 64 11.15 8.92 -3.19
N VAL A 65 9.92 8.44 -3.21
CA VAL A 65 9.13 8.31 -4.44
C VAL A 65 7.89 9.20 -4.35
N ARG A 66 7.66 9.95 -5.43
CA ARG A 66 6.43 10.73 -5.60
C ARG A 66 5.38 9.85 -6.28
N LEU A 67 4.32 9.51 -5.54
CA LEU A 67 3.26 8.65 -6.04
C LEU A 67 2.11 9.47 -6.63
N LYS A 68 1.51 8.97 -7.70
CA LYS A 68 0.37 9.64 -8.35
C LYS A 68 -0.80 9.82 -7.37
N GLY A 69 -1.24 11.07 -7.22
CA GLY A 69 -2.36 11.44 -6.35
C GLY A 69 -1.99 11.59 -4.88
N ILE A 70 -0.70 11.58 -4.54
CA ILE A 70 -0.18 11.85 -3.20
C ILE A 70 0.76 13.05 -3.30
N ASP A 71 0.42 14.13 -2.60
CA ASP A 71 1.08 15.42 -2.78
C ASP A 71 2.54 15.41 -2.29
N ARG A 72 2.77 14.64 -1.21
CA ARG A 72 4.09 14.44 -0.60
C ARG A 72 4.84 13.25 -1.19
N SER A 73 6.17 13.37 -1.29
CA SER A 73 7.04 12.22 -1.49
C SER A 73 6.98 11.28 -0.28
N ILE A 74 7.09 9.99 -0.53
CA ILE A 74 7.13 8.97 0.53
C ILE A 74 8.41 8.17 0.44
N LYS A 75 8.99 7.83 1.60
CA LYS A 75 10.13 6.90 1.66
C LYS A 75 9.65 5.47 1.44
N VAL A 76 10.29 4.80 0.48
CA VAL A 76 10.00 3.43 0.09
C VAL A 76 11.21 2.54 0.41
N TYR A 77 10.90 1.34 0.88
CA TYR A 77 11.87 0.31 1.23
C TYR A 77 11.47 -1.01 0.58
N SER A 78 12.44 -1.88 0.31
CA SER A 78 12.24 -3.24 -0.19
C SER A 78 12.65 -4.27 0.86
N LEU A 79 11.94 -5.41 0.92
CA LEU A 79 12.34 -6.58 1.71
C LEU A 79 13.21 -7.56 0.94
N ILE A 80 13.34 -7.38 -0.38
CA ILE A 80 14.17 -8.20 -1.24
C ILE A 80 15.31 -7.32 -1.76
N LYS A 81 16.52 -7.89 -1.77
CA LYS A 81 17.68 -7.24 -2.36
C LYS A 81 17.55 -7.37 -3.88
N ASN A 82 17.19 -6.29 -4.56
CA ASN A 82 17.27 -6.29 -6.02
C ASN A 82 18.74 -6.26 -6.44
N HIS A 83 19.07 -7.09 -7.43
CA HIS A 83 20.39 -7.17 -8.05
C HIS A 83 20.60 -6.02 -9.04
#